data_AF-A0A9D2EPA2-F1
#
_entry.id   AF-A0A9D2EPA2-F1
#
_cell.length_a   1.000
_cell.length_b   1.000
_cell.length_c   1.000
_cell.angle_alpha   90.00
_cell.angle_beta   90.00
_cell.angle_gamma   90.00
#
_symmetry.space_group_name_H-M   'P 1'
#
loop_
_entity.id
_entity.type
_entity.pdbx_description
1 polymer ?
#
loop_
_entity_poly.entity_id
_entity_poly.type
_entity_poly.pdbx_seq_one_letter_code
_entity_poly.pdbx_strand_id
1 'polypeptide(L)'
;MNSRAKEKQKAFSTERFVWELQRAFYSFRNGPVLAILLFQIAAFIVVHAKGAGTIYRDMIGILFLITIVSWFFTSVIHGNKRILICALILLTVGTMLQCIMEQEQIIKNPELLNNGNPAAGLQLQYLLGFAAGLLAAGCYLKWKQISGMKMCRFLVALSLGISIVTLVASRAVGNVRNWIHIGGMSIQTTELVKVLYVFIAAALLGTTEKPSRQRIRVFYGITVLEILLLAVQSEFGTMLLLLAIFLTYVFLFIPDIKVFIKTVAVMAVLAALIIVTGMQLSKLADAGSVIGTNPLSSFFLSNYDKIANRFIYWLNPEKDALGLGYQLLKARESILLGGWFGTSSVTDLPVKTSDLVYPALIQRCGMIFAILVFFIFILMWLEGVRLFIRKGDRYHQAVGAGFVFMLFDQALIIIAGSTGLCPLTGITLPFISSGGSSLVVTFMMVGVMIAVSSNVKWKGLTDNEEEFFKENAVFTKCNAYLRHLNDHIPHPDIRAAAGRLRGSRQTETGSQGKHVSKGIRPGKNFRSRGKHSRSVRRAGREKDI
;
A
#
# COMPACT_ATOMS: atom_id res chain seq x y z
N MET A 1 32.05 -30.88 -25.64
CA MET A 1 30.72 -30.29 -25.37
C MET A 1 30.39 -30.19 -23.86
N ASN A 2 31.37 -29.92 -22.97
CA ASN A 2 31.11 -29.90 -21.52
C ASN A 2 31.88 -28.84 -20.70
N SER A 3 32.47 -27.82 -21.32
CA SER A 3 33.14 -26.71 -20.60
C SER A 3 32.36 -25.39 -20.61
N ARG A 4 31.42 -25.18 -21.55
CA ARG A 4 30.62 -23.93 -21.65
C ARG A 4 29.38 -23.88 -20.76
N ALA A 5 29.05 -24.96 -20.04
CA ALA A 5 27.88 -25.02 -19.15
C ALA A 5 28.19 -24.62 -17.70
N LYS A 6 29.47 -24.52 -17.29
CA LYS A 6 29.87 -24.16 -15.92
C LYS A 6 30.14 -22.66 -15.69
N GLU A 7 30.25 -21.84 -16.74
CA GLU A 7 30.54 -20.40 -16.62
C GLU A 7 29.30 -19.51 -16.41
N LYS A 8 28.08 -20.05 -16.44
CA LYS A 8 26.84 -19.27 -16.26
C LYS A 8 26.18 -19.42 -14.89
N GLN A 9 26.91 -19.96 -13.91
CA GLN A 9 26.54 -19.82 -12.52
C GLN A 9 27.26 -18.58 -11.99
N LYS A 10 26.66 -17.39 -12.20
CA LYS A 10 27.17 -16.09 -11.73
C LYS A 10 27.45 -16.18 -10.23
N ALA A 11 28.69 -16.52 -9.88
CA ALA A 11 29.25 -16.23 -8.59
C ALA A 11 29.06 -14.73 -8.34
N PHE A 12 28.63 -14.38 -7.14
CA PHE A 12 28.52 -13.02 -6.67
C PHE A 12 29.95 -12.44 -6.60
N SER A 13 30.47 -11.95 -7.72
CA SER A 13 31.84 -11.42 -7.82
C SER A 13 32.00 -10.29 -6.81
N THR A 14 33.08 -10.35 -6.04
CA THR A 14 33.50 -9.31 -5.08
C THR A 14 33.55 -7.93 -5.74
N GLU A 15 33.94 -7.85 -7.01
CA GLU A 15 33.95 -6.59 -7.77
C GLU A 15 32.54 -6.01 -7.96
N ARG A 16 31.54 -6.86 -8.23
CA ARG A 16 30.15 -6.42 -8.36
C ARG A 16 29.60 -5.91 -7.03
N PHE A 17 29.96 -6.55 -5.92
CA PHE A 17 29.59 -6.11 -4.59
C PHE A 17 30.24 -4.76 -4.23
N VAL A 18 31.53 -4.61 -4.51
CA VAL A 18 32.28 -3.35 -4.31
C VAL A 18 31.68 -2.22 -5.15
N TRP A 19 31.28 -2.49 -6.38
CA TRP A 19 30.64 -1.51 -7.24
C TRP A 19 29.25 -1.05 -6.73
N GLU A 20 28.40 -2.00 -6.28
CA GLU A 20 27.10 -1.65 -5.68
C GLU A 20 27.29 -0.86 -4.36
N LEU A 21 28.32 -1.19 -3.57
CA LEU A 21 28.72 -0.43 -2.38
C LEU A 21 29.07 1.02 -2.74
N GLN A 22 30.01 1.22 -3.66
CA GLN A 22 30.45 2.56 -4.10
C GLN A 22 29.28 3.40 -4.63
N ARG A 23 28.37 2.77 -5.38
CA ARG A 23 27.18 3.44 -5.91
C ARG A 23 26.17 3.81 -4.83
N ALA A 24 25.95 2.94 -3.84
CA ALA A 24 25.10 3.25 -2.70
C ALA A 24 25.66 4.46 -1.91
N PHE A 25 26.98 4.53 -1.72
CA PHE A 25 27.66 5.70 -1.14
C PHE A 25 27.46 6.96 -1.99
N TYR A 26 27.58 6.87 -3.32
CA TYR A 26 27.33 8.00 -4.21
C TYR A 26 25.88 8.50 -4.11
N SER A 27 24.91 7.57 -4.08
CA SER A 27 23.51 7.91 -3.88
C SER A 27 23.21 8.47 -2.49
N PHE A 28 24.00 8.12 -1.47
CA PHE A 28 23.89 8.72 -0.15
C PHE A 28 24.36 10.17 -0.17
N ARG A 29 25.53 10.44 -0.78
CA ARG A 29 26.13 11.78 -0.88
C ARG A 29 25.25 12.77 -1.64
N ASN A 30 24.63 12.32 -2.73
CA ASN A 30 23.83 13.19 -3.61
C ASN A 30 22.31 13.00 -3.41
N GLY A 31 21.90 12.26 -2.38
CA GLY A 31 20.51 11.90 -2.14
C GLY A 31 19.86 12.76 -1.04
N PRO A 32 18.51 12.77 -0.96
CA PRO A 32 17.77 13.44 0.10
C PRO A 32 17.91 12.78 1.49
N VAL A 33 18.80 11.80 1.68
CA VAL A 33 19.02 11.13 2.98
C VAL A 33 19.49 12.12 4.02
N LEU A 34 20.42 13.00 3.63
CA LEU A 34 20.92 14.01 4.54
C LEU A 34 19.78 14.91 5.03
N ALA A 35 18.82 15.25 4.16
CA ALA A 35 17.64 16.01 4.56
C ALA A 35 16.75 15.23 5.55
N ILE A 36 16.63 13.90 5.42
CA ILE A 36 15.90 13.08 6.40
C ILE A 36 16.63 13.03 7.75
N LEU A 37 17.95 12.84 7.73
CA LEU A 37 18.75 12.84 8.96
C LEU A 37 18.68 14.20 9.66
N LEU A 38 18.75 15.29 8.90
CA LEU A 38 18.55 16.65 9.41
C LEU A 38 17.14 16.85 9.96
N PHE A 39 16.11 16.29 9.31
CA PHE A 39 14.74 16.31 9.82
C PHE A 39 14.61 15.54 11.14
N GLN A 40 15.27 14.39 11.28
CA GLN A 40 15.31 13.62 12.52
C GLN A 40 16.02 14.37 13.66
N ILE A 41 17.05 15.17 13.34
CA ILE A 41 17.71 16.08 14.29
C ILE A 41 16.78 17.27 14.62
N ALA A 42 16.11 17.87 13.64
CA ALA A 42 15.18 18.97 13.87
C ALA A 42 14.01 18.54 14.77
N ALA A 43 13.53 17.30 14.60
CA ALA A 43 12.50 16.73 15.48
C ALA A 43 12.96 16.66 16.94
N PHE A 44 14.26 16.43 17.23
CA PHE A 44 14.78 16.48 18.61
C PHE A 44 14.49 17.83 19.27
N ILE A 45 14.63 18.95 18.55
CA ILE A 45 14.38 20.29 19.10
C ILE A 45 12.93 20.42 19.57
N VAL A 46 11.98 19.95 18.75
CA VAL A 46 10.55 19.99 19.05
C VAL A 46 10.22 19.11 20.26
N VAL A 47 10.77 17.88 20.31
CA VAL A 47 10.52 16.94 21.42
C VAL A 47 11.15 17.42 22.71
N HIS A 48 12.35 18.00 22.63
CA HIS A 48 13.05 18.58 23.77
C HIS A 48 12.27 19.77 24.34
N ALA A 49 11.74 20.66 23.48
CA ALA A 49 10.88 21.76 23.91
C ALA A 49 9.58 21.28 24.60
N LYS A 50 9.14 20.05 24.33
CA LYS A 50 8.00 19.39 24.97
C LYS A 50 8.38 18.51 26.17
N GLY A 51 9.64 18.54 26.62
CA GLY A 51 10.12 17.85 27.82
C GLY A 51 10.51 16.38 27.65
N ALA A 52 10.38 15.81 26.45
CA ALA A 52 10.66 14.39 26.18
C ALA A 52 12.02 14.15 25.49
N GLY A 53 12.93 15.13 25.57
CA GLY A 53 14.20 15.11 24.84
C GLY A 53 15.13 13.97 25.25
N THR A 54 15.11 13.55 26.52
CA THR A 54 15.92 12.41 27.00
C THR A 54 15.49 11.10 26.34
N ILE A 55 14.18 10.83 26.28
CA ILE A 55 13.61 9.64 25.64
C ILE A 55 13.93 9.64 24.14
N TYR A 56 13.76 10.78 23.46
CA TYR A 56 14.05 10.86 22.03
C TYR A 56 15.56 10.73 21.72
N ARG A 57 16.44 11.23 22.59
CA ARG A 57 17.88 11.04 22.46
C ARG A 57 18.25 9.55 22.41
N ASP A 58 17.56 8.74 23.19
CA ASP A 58 17.79 7.29 23.20
C ASP A 58 17.21 6.62 21.94
N MET A 59 16.16 7.19 21.33
CA MET A 59 15.58 6.71 20.08
C MET A 59 16.37 7.11 18.82
N ILE A 60 17.04 8.28 18.81
CA ILE A 60 17.61 8.87 17.58
C ILE A 60 18.66 7.97 16.93
N GLY A 61 19.45 7.24 17.72
CA GLY A 61 20.46 6.31 17.21
C GLY A 61 19.85 5.17 16.38
N ILE A 62 18.73 4.62 16.84
CA ILE A 62 17.99 3.57 16.11
C ILE A 62 17.34 4.16 14.85
N LEU A 63 16.78 5.37 14.94
CA LEU A 63 16.23 6.05 13.76
C LEU A 63 17.29 6.26 12.68
N PHE A 64 18.50 6.71 13.05
CA PHE A 64 19.61 6.87 12.12
C PHE A 64 20.03 5.54 11.50
N LEU A 65 20.14 4.49 12.31
CA LEU A 65 20.47 3.15 11.83
C LEU A 65 19.44 2.67 10.80
N ILE A 66 18.15 2.78 11.11
CA ILE A 66 17.06 2.41 10.20
C ILE A 66 17.15 3.24 8.91
N THR A 67 17.33 4.55 9.00
CA THR A 67 17.46 5.44 7.82
C THR A 67 18.63 5.03 6.93
N ILE A 68 19.82 4.84 7.51
CA ILE A 68 21.04 4.52 6.75
C ILE A 68 20.93 3.14 6.11
N VAL A 69 20.55 2.13 6.88
CA VAL A 69 20.48 0.74 6.39
C VAL A 69 19.35 0.57 5.38
N SER A 70 18.18 1.17 5.61
CA SER A 70 17.07 1.12 4.64
C SER A 70 17.41 1.84 3.33
N TRP A 71 18.13 2.96 3.40
CA TRP A 71 18.58 3.68 2.21
C TRP A 71 19.61 2.89 1.41
N PHE A 72 20.58 2.29 2.11
CA PHE A 72 21.58 1.42 1.52
C PHE A 72 20.91 0.23 0.84
N PHE A 73 20.05 -0.50 1.57
CA PHE A 73 19.29 -1.63 1.05
C PHE A 73 18.49 -1.25 -0.20
N THR A 74 17.71 -0.17 -0.14
CA THR A 74 16.90 0.32 -1.26
C THR A 74 17.76 0.70 -2.47
N SER A 75 18.97 1.24 -2.23
CA SER A 75 19.90 1.57 -3.31
C SER A 75 20.49 0.33 -3.98
N VAL A 76 20.84 -0.70 -3.20
CA VAL A 76 21.38 -1.98 -3.70
C VAL A 76 20.35 -2.73 -4.55
N ILE A 77 19.07 -2.70 -4.18
CA ILE A 77 18.01 -3.36 -4.94
C ILE A 77 17.39 -2.45 -6.02
N HIS A 78 17.92 -1.24 -6.21
CA HIS A 78 17.36 -0.23 -7.12
C HIS A 78 15.86 0.03 -6.91
N GLY A 79 15.43 0.05 -5.65
CA GLY A 79 14.05 0.33 -5.27
C GLY A 79 13.69 1.81 -5.33
N ASN A 80 12.40 2.11 -5.24
CA ASN A 80 11.87 3.47 -5.26
C ASN A 80 12.10 4.16 -3.90
N LYS A 81 12.99 5.15 -3.91
CA LYS A 81 13.38 5.94 -2.73
C LYS A 81 12.28 6.88 -2.24
N ARG A 82 11.31 7.28 -3.06
CA ARG A 82 10.23 8.20 -2.64
C ARG A 82 9.28 7.55 -1.64
N ILE A 83 8.95 6.27 -1.83
CA ILE A 83 8.18 5.48 -0.87
C ILE A 83 8.94 5.39 0.46
N LEU A 84 10.24 5.10 0.39
CA LEU A 84 11.10 5.05 1.58
C LEU A 84 11.14 6.40 2.31
N ILE A 85 11.30 7.51 1.59
CA ILE A 85 11.32 8.87 2.17
C ILE A 85 10.03 9.13 2.94
N CYS A 86 8.87 8.84 2.34
CA CYS A 86 7.58 9.04 3.02
C CYS A 86 7.47 8.17 4.29
N ALA A 87 7.90 6.91 4.23
CA ALA A 87 7.87 6.01 5.38
C ALA A 87 8.79 6.49 6.51
N LEU A 88 9.99 6.96 6.20
CA LEU A 88 10.94 7.48 7.18
C LEU A 88 10.46 8.79 7.82
N ILE A 89 9.80 9.67 7.05
CA ILE A 89 9.19 10.89 7.61
C ILE A 89 8.07 10.50 8.58
N LEU A 90 7.15 9.61 8.18
CA LEU A 90 6.07 9.13 9.05
C LEU A 90 6.60 8.45 10.31
N LEU A 91 7.62 7.60 10.19
CA LEU A 91 8.30 6.96 11.32
C LEU A 91 8.92 8.00 12.27
N THR A 92 9.54 9.04 11.74
CA THR A 92 10.13 10.12 12.55
C THR A 92 9.05 10.89 13.31
N VAL A 93 7.95 11.25 12.63
CA VAL A 93 6.80 11.91 13.28
C VAL A 93 6.14 11.02 14.33
N GLY A 94 5.98 9.72 14.04
CA GLY A 94 5.50 8.74 15.00
C GLY A 94 6.38 8.68 16.24
N THR A 95 7.69 8.56 16.05
CA THR A 95 8.66 8.54 17.16
C THR A 95 8.59 9.80 18.01
N MET A 96 8.50 10.97 17.35
CA MET A 96 8.34 12.26 18.00
C MET A 96 7.14 12.25 18.94
N LEU A 97 5.98 11.83 18.43
CA LEU A 97 4.74 11.81 19.19
C LEU A 97 4.77 10.76 20.32
N GLN A 98 5.24 9.54 20.05
CA GLN A 98 5.32 8.49 21.06
C GLN A 98 6.25 8.86 22.22
N CYS A 99 7.39 9.50 21.96
CA CYS A 99 8.26 9.99 23.04
C CYS A 99 7.55 11.04 23.91
N ILE A 100 6.79 11.95 23.31
CA ILE A 100 6.01 12.97 24.05
C ILE A 100 4.92 12.30 24.90
N MET A 101 4.24 11.29 24.35
CA MET A 101 3.19 10.56 25.08
C MET A 101 3.76 9.74 26.25
N GLU A 102 4.89 9.08 26.04
CA GLU A 102 5.59 8.29 27.07
C GLU A 102 6.03 9.20 28.24
N GLN A 103 6.62 10.36 27.93
CA GLN A 103 7.00 11.34 28.95
C GLN A 103 5.79 11.78 29.79
N GLU A 104 4.63 11.95 29.17
CA GLU A 104 3.40 12.30 29.90
C GLU A 104 2.93 11.16 30.82
N GLN A 105 3.08 9.91 30.40
CA GLN A 105 2.75 8.75 31.25
C GLN A 105 3.69 8.65 32.45
N ILE A 106 4.98 8.94 32.26
CA ILE A 106 5.97 8.97 33.35
C ILE A 106 5.66 10.09 34.35
N ILE A 107 5.26 11.27 33.87
CA ILE A 107 4.88 12.38 34.77
C ILE A 107 3.69 11.99 35.65
N LYS A 108 2.75 11.19 35.13
CA LYS A 108 1.58 10.71 35.88
C LYS A 108 1.93 9.56 36.83
N ASN A 109 2.80 8.65 36.39
CA ASN A 109 3.21 7.46 37.13
C ASN A 109 4.74 7.40 37.21
N PRO A 110 5.36 8.11 38.18
CA PRO A 110 6.82 8.17 38.31
C PRO A 110 7.47 6.80 38.52
N GLU A 111 6.72 5.81 39.04
CA GLU A 111 7.17 4.43 39.23
C GLU A 111 7.63 3.75 37.92
N LEU A 112 7.15 4.22 36.76
CA LEU A 112 7.58 3.70 35.46
C LEU A 112 9.08 3.87 35.20
N LEU A 113 9.74 4.84 35.85
CA LEU A 113 11.19 5.01 35.77
C LEU A 113 11.96 3.85 36.42
N ASN A 114 11.34 3.12 37.35
CA ASN A 114 11.96 1.96 37.99
C ASN A 114 12.07 0.76 37.05
N ASN A 115 11.30 0.75 35.95
CA ASN A 115 11.29 -0.34 34.96
C ASN A 115 12.43 -0.23 33.92
N GLY A 116 13.34 0.73 34.07
CA GLY A 116 14.49 0.93 33.19
C GLY A 116 14.26 2.06 32.18
N ASN A 117 14.92 1.96 31.02
CA ASN A 117 14.84 3.00 29.99
C ASN A 117 13.41 3.05 29.37
N PRO A 118 12.69 4.18 29.48
CA PRO A 118 11.33 4.30 28.93
C PRO A 118 11.27 4.13 27.40
N ALA A 119 12.37 4.40 26.68
CA ALA A 119 12.43 4.19 25.24
C ALA A 119 12.55 2.70 24.85
N ALA A 120 12.96 1.81 25.77
CA ALA A 120 13.39 0.44 25.43
C ALA A 120 12.31 -0.39 24.74
N GLY A 121 11.05 -0.26 25.16
CA GLY A 121 9.92 -0.97 24.53
C GLY A 121 9.72 -0.56 23.07
N LEU A 122 9.78 0.75 22.79
CA LEU A 122 9.65 1.29 21.44
C LEU A 122 10.87 0.93 20.58
N GLN A 123 12.08 0.99 21.15
CA GLN A 123 13.32 0.56 20.50
C GLN A 123 13.23 -0.89 20.04
N LEU A 124 12.77 -1.81 20.90
CA LEU A 124 12.61 -3.22 20.57
C LEU A 124 11.61 -3.41 19.41
N GLN A 125 10.46 -2.73 19.45
CA GLN A 125 9.47 -2.80 18.37
C GLN A 125 10.03 -2.32 17.03
N TYR A 126 10.85 -1.26 17.04
CA TYR A 126 11.47 -0.71 15.84
C TYR A 126 12.52 -1.66 15.25
N LEU A 127 13.35 -2.28 16.09
CA LEU A 127 14.33 -3.26 15.67
C LEU A 127 13.68 -4.52 15.11
N LEU A 128 12.68 -5.07 15.82
CA LEU A 128 11.91 -6.24 15.36
C LEU A 128 11.18 -5.93 14.06
N GLY A 129 10.54 -4.76 13.97
CA GLY A 129 9.85 -4.33 12.77
C GLY A 129 10.80 -4.15 11.60
N PHE A 130 11.92 -3.46 11.80
CA PHE A 130 12.92 -3.25 10.77
C PHE A 130 13.52 -4.57 10.27
N ALA A 131 13.86 -5.48 11.18
CA ALA A 131 14.32 -6.82 10.84
C ALA A 131 13.27 -7.60 10.02
N ALA A 132 12.01 -7.58 10.46
CA ALA A 132 10.90 -8.22 9.74
C ALA A 132 10.70 -7.60 8.34
N GLY A 133 10.84 -6.28 8.20
CA GLY A 133 10.79 -5.56 6.93
C GLY A 133 11.87 -6.00 5.95
N LEU A 134 13.13 -6.08 6.41
CA LEU A 134 14.25 -6.56 5.59
C LEU A 134 14.09 -8.04 5.23
N LEU A 135 13.64 -8.87 6.17
CA LEU A 135 13.37 -10.29 5.92
C LEU A 135 12.25 -10.46 4.90
N ALA A 136 11.13 -9.76 5.04
CA ALA A 136 10.01 -9.80 4.10
C ALA A 136 10.45 -9.37 2.69
N ALA A 137 11.23 -8.28 2.60
CA ALA A 137 11.80 -7.82 1.34
C ALA A 137 12.74 -8.86 0.71
N GLY A 138 13.66 -9.43 1.50
CA GLY A 138 14.62 -10.44 1.04
C GLY A 138 13.95 -11.76 0.61
N CYS A 139 12.98 -12.24 1.38
CA CYS A 139 12.15 -13.39 1.03
C CYS A 139 11.40 -13.14 -0.27
N TYR A 140 10.77 -11.97 -0.43
CA TYR A 140 10.05 -11.63 -1.64
C TYR A 140 10.96 -11.62 -2.89
N LEU A 141 12.14 -11.02 -2.80
CA LEU A 141 13.11 -10.97 -3.90
C LEU A 141 13.65 -12.35 -4.32
N LYS A 142 13.81 -13.28 -3.36
CA LYS A 142 14.30 -14.63 -3.65
C LYS A 142 13.20 -15.56 -4.15
N TRP A 143 11.94 -15.31 -3.79
CA TRP A 143 10.85 -16.25 -4.04
C TRP A 143 10.23 -16.10 -5.44
N LYS A 144 10.84 -16.77 -6.42
CA LYS A 144 10.38 -16.71 -7.83
C LYS A 144 8.99 -17.30 -8.10
N GLN A 145 8.53 -18.22 -7.25
CA GLN A 145 7.29 -18.98 -7.46
C GLN A 145 6.11 -18.48 -6.61
N ILE A 146 6.22 -17.27 -6.05
CA ILE A 146 5.22 -16.70 -5.15
C ILE A 146 3.84 -16.50 -5.81
N SER A 147 3.80 -16.31 -7.13
CA SER A 147 2.56 -16.17 -7.92
C SER A 147 1.83 -17.49 -8.23
N GLY A 148 2.41 -18.64 -7.86
CA GLY A 148 1.84 -19.94 -8.19
C GLY A 148 0.58 -20.30 -7.41
N MET A 149 -0.37 -20.99 -8.04
CA MET A 149 -1.62 -21.42 -7.37
C MET A 149 -1.39 -22.36 -6.17
N LYS A 150 -0.30 -23.15 -6.18
CA LYS A 150 0.08 -23.96 -5.01
C LYS A 150 0.40 -23.08 -3.80
N MET A 151 1.15 -22.00 -4.03
CA MET A 151 1.45 -21.00 -3.01
C MET A 151 0.18 -20.28 -2.55
N CYS A 152 -0.68 -19.87 -3.48
CA CYS A 152 -1.96 -19.26 -3.15
C CYS A 152 -2.80 -20.14 -2.20
N ARG A 153 -2.91 -21.45 -2.48
CA ARG A 153 -3.63 -22.39 -1.59
C ARG A 153 -2.97 -22.52 -0.21
N PHE A 154 -1.64 -22.56 -0.17
CA PHE A 154 -0.90 -22.56 1.10
C PHE A 154 -1.17 -21.29 1.91
N LEU A 155 -1.11 -20.11 1.28
CA LEU A 155 -1.38 -18.83 1.95
C LEU A 155 -2.83 -18.74 2.45
N VAL A 156 -3.81 -19.25 1.70
CA VAL A 156 -5.20 -19.34 2.15
C VAL A 156 -5.32 -20.25 3.37
N ALA A 157 -4.73 -21.44 3.34
CA ALA A 157 -4.75 -22.36 4.46
C ALA A 157 -4.04 -21.77 5.70
N LEU A 158 -2.93 -21.05 5.49
CA LEU A 158 -2.21 -20.36 6.55
C LEU A 158 -3.04 -19.22 7.15
N SER A 159 -3.66 -18.38 6.31
CA SER A 159 -4.50 -17.26 6.76
C SER A 159 -5.69 -17.74 7.59
N LEU A 160 -6.46 -18.69 7.06
CA LEU A 160 -7.60 -19.28 7.77
C LEU A 160 -7.16 -20.06 9.01
N GLY A 161 -6.05 -20.79 8.92
CA GLY A 161 -5.47 -21.53 10.05
C GLY A 161 -5.08 -20.60 11.20
N ILE A 162 -4.45 -19.47 10.91
CA ILE A 162 -4.11 -18.45 11.91
C ILE A 162 -5.38 -17.86 12.53
N SER A 163 -6.38 -17.49 11.71
CA SER A 163 -7.66 -16.97 12.20
C SER A 163 -8.39 -17.97 13.12
N ILE A 164 -8.39 -19.26 12.78
CA ILE A 164 -8.98 -20.34 13.59
C ILE A 164 -8.18 -20.56 14.88
N VAL A 165 -6.85 -20.64 14.80
CA VAL A 165 -5.97 -20.79 15.98
C VAL A 165 -6.19 -19.62 16.93
N THR A 166 -6.36 -18.40 16.42
CA THR A 166 -6.64 -17.22 17.23
C THR A 166 -7.96 -17.36 17.98
N LEU A 167 -9.00 -17.87 17.33
CA LEU A 167 -10.30 -18.09 17.98
C LEU A 167 -10.25 -19.12 19.11
N VAL A 168 -9.39 -20.13 18.98
CA VAL A 168 -9.26 -21.22 19.97
C VAL A 168 -8.28 -20.85 21.09
N ALA A 169 -7.15 -20.23 20.75
CA ALA A 169 -6.04 -19.98 21.66
C ALA A 169 -6.09 -18.59 22.32
N SER A 170 -6.87 -17.65 21.79
CA SER A 170 -7.03 -16.35 22.44
C SER A 170 -7.76 -16.53 23.77
N ARG A 171 -7.16 -15.99 24.83
CA ARG A 171 -7.87 -15.76 26.08
C ARG A 171 -8.72 -14.51 25.87
N ALA A 172 -10.01 -14.59 26.16
CA ALA A 172 -10.85 -13.40 26.14
C ALA A 172 -10.34 -12.43 27.22
N VAL A 173 -9.74 -11.32 26.80
CA VAL A 173 -9.42 -10.20 27.69
C VAL A 173 -10.55 -9.20 27.50
N GLY A 174 -11.45 -9.14 28.49
CA GLY A 174 -12.76 -8.51 28.31
C GLY A 174 -13.60 -9.28 27.27
N ASN A 175 -14.19 -8.57 26.31
CA ASN A 175 -15.09 -9.13 25.30
C ASN A 175 -14.47 -9.27 23.89
N VAL A 176 -13.14 -9.15 23.75
CA VAL A 176 -12.41 -9.25 22.47
C VAL A 176 -11.49 -10.47 22.46
N ARG A 177 -11.47 -11.24 21.36
CA ARG A 177 -10.78 -12.53 21.22
C ARG A 177 -9.79 -12.51 20.05
N ASN A 178 -8.78 -11.65 20.14
CA ASN A 178 -7.84 -11.37 19.05
C ASN A 178 -6.36 -11.31 19.44
N TRP A 179 -6.03 -11.43 20.73
CA TRP A 179 -4.64 -11.43 21.22
C TRP A 179 -4.21 -12.82 21.66
N ILE A 180 -3.01 -13.23 21.23
CA ILE A 180 -2.32 -14.42 21.74
C ILE A 180 -1.15 -13.95 22.59
N HIS A 181 -1.08 -14.44 23.83
CA HIS A 181 0.01 -14.15 24.75
C HIS A 181 1.02 -15.29 24.76
N ILE A 182 2.25 -15.03 24.31
CA ILE A 182 3.36 -16.01 24.28
C ILE A 182 4.56 -15.38 24.99
N GLY A 183 5.01 -16.02 26.09
CA GLY A 183 6.25 -15.61 26.78
C GLY A 183 6.28 -14.14 27.23
N GLY A 184 5.13 -13.58 27.66
CA GLY A 184 5.02 -12.19 28.08
C GLY A 184 4.79 -11.17 26.95
N MET A 185 4.83 -11.59 25.68
CA MET A 185 4.50 -10.74 24.53
C MET A 185 3.05 -10.97 24.08
N SER A 186 2.37 -9.90 23.67
CA SER A 186 1.04 -9.96 23.04
C SER A 186 1.17 -9.82 21.53
N ILE A 187 0.63 -10.79 20.79
CA ILE A 187 0.65 -10.79 19.33
C ILE A 187 -0.78 -10.79 18.82
N GLN A 188 -1.11 -9.76 18.04
CA GLN A 188 -2.36 -9.70 17.29
C GLN A 188 -2.15 -10.39 15.94
N THR A 189 -2.84 -11.50 15.73
CA THR A 189 -2.69 -12.34 14.53
C THR A 189 -3.39 -11.78 13.30
N THR A 190 -4.43 -10.97 13.49
CA THR A 190 -5.19 -10.32 12.41
C THR A 190 -4.33 -9.34 11.61
N GLU A 191 -3.28 -8.80 12.23
CA GLU A 191 -2.25 -7.99 11.55
C GLU A 191 -1.49 -8.81 10.49
N LEU A 192 -1.29 -10.12 10.69
CA LEU A 192 -0.66 -10.98 9.67
C LEU A 192 -1.67 -11.41 8.60
N VAL A 193 -2.93 -11.66 8.98
CA VAL A 193 -4.01 -12.03 8.06
C VAL A 193 -4.20 -11.00 6.95
N LYS A 194 -4.17 -9.69 7.28
CA LYS A 194 -4.29 -8.63 6.26
C LYS A 194 -3.14 -8.67 5.24
N VAL A 195 -1.91 -8.96 5.68
CA VAL A 195 -0.75 -9.09 4.77
C VAL A 195 -0.91 -10.29 3.84
N LEU A 196 -1.33 -11.44 4.39
CA LEU A 196 -1.58 -12.65 3.61
C LEU A 196 -2.70 -12.44 2.58
N TYR A 197 -3.75 -11.72 2.97
CA TYR A 197 -4.88 -11.41 2.11
C TYR A 197 -4.48 -10.67 0.84
N VAL A 198 -3.55 -9.70 0.91
CA VAL A 198 -3.00 -9.00 -0.27
C VAL A 198 -2.34 -9.97 -1.25
N PHE A 199 -1.53 -10.91 -0.75
CA PHE A 199 -0.91 -11.91 -1.61
C PHE A 199 -1.92 -12.89 -2.23
N ILE A 200 -2.92 -13.31 -1.46
CA ILE A 200 -4.01 -14.18 -1.93
C ILE A 200 -4.82 -13.47 -3.03
N ALA A 201 -5.20 -12.22 -2.80
CA ALA A 201 -5.94 -11.39 -3.76
C ALA A 201 -5.13 -11.19 -5.06
N ALA A 202 -3.83 -10.88 -4.92
CA ALA A 202 -2.93 -10.74 -6.05
C ALA A 202 -2.76 -12.05 -6.85
N ALA A 203 -2.71 -13.21 -6.19
CA ALA A 203 -2.60 -14.49 -6.88
C ALA A 203 -3.88 -14.85 -7.66
N LEU A 204 -5.04 -14.59 -7.07
CA LEU A 204 -6.35 -14.94 -7.65
C LEU A 204 -6.77 -13.99 -8.78
N LEU A 205 -6.57 -12.68 -8.60
CA LEU A 205 -7.04 -11.66 -9.55
C LEU A 205 -5.91 -11.03 -10.36
N GLY A 206 -4.73 -10.89 -9.77
CA GLY A 206 -3.59 -10.16 -10.35
C GLY A 206 -2.70 -10.96 -11.30
N THR A 207 -2.93 -12.26 -11.52
CA THR A 207 -2.05 -13.07 -12.40
C THR A 207 -2.44 -13.06 -13.88
N THR A 208 -3.64 -12.58 -14.22
CA THR A 208 -4.20 -12.62 -15.58
C THR A 208 -4.95 -11.33 -15.88
N GLU A 209 -5.03 -10.91 -17.15
CA GLU A 209 -5.77 -9.68 -17.50
C GLU A 209 -7.26 -9.76 -17.20
N LYS A 210 -7.83 -10.94 -17.43
CA LYS A 210 -9.23 -11.25 -17.18
C LYS A 210 -9.26 -12.48 -16.28
N PRO A 211 -9.38 -12.30 -14.95
CA PRO A 211 -9.48 -13.43 -14.04
C PRO A 211 -10.71 -14.29 -14.39
N SER A 212 -10.55 -15.61 -14.35
CA SER A 212 -11.64 -16.52 -14.66
C SER A 212 -12.78 -16.40 -13.63
N ARG A 213 -14.02 -16.68 -14.05
CA ARG A 213 -15.18 -16.69 -13.15
C ARG A 213 -14.97 -17.58 -11.91
N GLN A 214 -14.22 -18.68 -12.05
CA GLN A 214 -13.88 -19.54 -10.92
C GLN A 214 -12.95 -18.84 -9.93
N ARG A 215 -11.90 -18.15 -10.39
CA ARG A 215 -10.99 -17.41 -9.50
C ARG A 215 -11.70 -16.26 -8.78
N ILE A 216 -12.58 -15.55 -9.49
CA ILE A 216 -13.43 -14.51 -8.90
C ILE A 216 -14.33 -15.10 -7.80
N ARG A 217 -15.03 -16.21 -8.07
CA ARG A 217 -15.86 -16.88 -7.05
C ARG A 217 -15.05 -17.34 -5.84
N VAL A 218 -13.87 -17.90 -6.06
CA VAL A 218 -12.96 -18.32 -4.96
C VAL A 218 -12.51 -17.12 -4.14
N PHE A 219 -12.17 -16.00 -4.78
CA PHE A 219 -11.82 -14.76 -4.09
C PHE A 219 -12.96 -14.27 -3.19
N TYR A 220 -14.19 -14.16 -3.72
CA TYR A 220 -15.36 -13.78 -2.92
C TYR A 220 -15.60 -14.75 -1.75
N GLY A 221 -15.48 -16.06 -1.99
CA GLY A 221 -15.65 -17.08 -0.96
C GLY A 221 -14.63 -16.94 0.18
N ILE A 222 -13.36 -16.68 -0.15
CA ILE A 222 -12.30 -16.45 0.85
C ILE A 222 -12.59 -15.15 1.62
N THR A 223 -12.96 -14.06 0.93
CA THR A 223 -13.29 -12.80 1.60
C THR A 223 -14.44 -12.97 2.58
N VAL A 224 -15.54 -13.61 2.16
CA VAL A 224 -16.68 -13.88 3.05
C VAL A 224 -16.25 -14.68 4.27
N LEU A 225 -15.44 -15.72 4.07
CA LEU A 225 -14.96 -16.55 5.18
C LEU A 225 -14.08 -15.77 6.16
N GLU A 226 -13.13 -14.96 5.68
CA GLU A 226 -12.30 -14.11 6.54
C GLU A 226 -13.12 -13.06 7.29
N ILE A 227 -14.10 -12.44 6.63
CA ILE A 227 -15.00 -11.46 7.26
C ILE A 227 -15.84 -12.13 8.36
N LEU A 228 -16.33 -13.35 8.14
CA LEU A 228 -17.05 -14.11 9.16
C LEU A 228 -16.14 -14.44 10.35
N LEU A 229 -14.90 -14.87 10.11
CA LEU A 229 -13.94 -15.15 11.19
C LEU A 229 -13.62 -13.89 12.00
N LEU A 230 -13.42 -12.75 11.34
CA LEU A 230 -13.17 -11.47 12.00
C LEU A 230 -14.38 -10.96 12.78
N ALA A 231 -15.59 -11.17 12.26
CA ALA A 231 -16.82 -10.86 12.98
C ALA A 231 -16.90 -11.67 14.29
N VAL A 232 -16.57 -12.97 14.25
CA VAL A 232 -16.52 -13.84 15.45
C VAL A 232 -15.43 -13.38 16.43
N GLN A 233 -14.30 -12.85 15.93
CA GLN A 233 -13.24 -12.25 16.76
C GLN A 233 -13.61 -10.87 17.32
N SER A 234 -14.74 -10.29 16.89
CA SER A 234 -15.16 -8.91 17.19
C SER A 234 -14.15 -7.84 16.70
N GLU A 235 -13.49 -8.09 15.56
CA GLU A 235 -12.44 -7.27 14.94
C GLU A 235 -13.00 -6.32 13.88
N PHE A 236 -13.83 -5.36 14.31
CA PHE A 236 -14.58 -4.47 13.40
C PHE A 236 -13.69 -3.64 12.47
N GLY A 237 -12.62 -3.04 12.99
CA GLY A 237 -11.76 -2.18 12.19
C GLY A 237 -10.99 -2.94 11.10
N THR A 238 -10.46 -4.12 11.44
CA THR A 238 -9.79 -5.01 10.47
C THR A 238 -10.77 -5.54 9.43
N MET A 239 -12.01 -5.83 9.82
CA MET A 239 -13.10 -6.20 8.90
C MET A 239 -13.38 -5.08 7.90
N LEU A 240 -13.51 -3.83 8.34
CA LEU A 240 -13.72 -2.67 7.47
C LEU A 240 -12.54 -2.48 6.49
N LEU A 241 -11.31 -2.62 6.99
CA LEU A 241 -10.11 -2.54 6.15
C LEU A 241 -10.09 -3.64 5.07
N LEU A 242 -10.42 -4.88 5.42
CA LEU A 242 -10.48 -5.98 4.46
C LEU A 242 -11.58 -5.81 3.41
N LEU A 243 -12.73 -5.24 3.79
CA LEU A 243 -13.79 -4.88 2.85
C LEU A 243 -13.35 -3.76 1.89
N ALA A 244 -12.63 -2.74 2.39
CA ALA A 244 -12.07 -1.68 1.55
C ALA A 244 -11.08 -2.26 0.54
N ILE A 245 -10.18 -3.14 0.98
CA ILE A 245 -9.20 -3.79 0.11
C ILE A 245 -9.86 -4.76 -0.87
N PHE A 246 -10.86 -5.52 -0.43
CA PHE A 246 -11.68 -6.34 -1.31
C PHE A 246 -12.28 -5.53 -2.46
N LEU A 247 -12.92 -4.40 -2.16
CA LEU A 247 -13.49 -3.50 -3.15
C LEU A 247 -12.43 -2.92 -4.08
N THR A 248 -11.29 -2.52 -3.55
CA THR A 248 -10.14 -2.05 -4.34
C THR A 248 -9.67 -3.10 -5.34
N TYR A 249 -9.56 -4.36 -4.91
CA TYR A 249 -9.16 -5.45 -5.82
C TYR A 249 -10.21 -5.75 -6.90
N VAL A 250 -11.50 -5.74 -6.53
CA VAL A 250 -12.60 -5.88 -7.49
C VAL A 250 -12.54 -4.73 -8.51
N PHE A 251 -12.34 -3.49 -8.06
CA PHE A 251 -12.29 -2.32 -8.92
C PHE A 251 -11.08 -2.34 -9.87
N LEU A 252 -9.90 -2.69 -9.38
CA LEU A 252 -8.66 -2.60 -10.17
C LEU A 252 -8.43 -3.80 -11.10
N PHE A 253 -8.82 -5.01 -10.69
CA PHE A 253 -8.43 -6.24 -11.39
C PHE A 253 -9.59 -6.99 -12.06
N ILE A 254 -10.84 -6.56 -11.85
CA ILE A 254 -11.99 -7.06 -12.60
C ILE A 254 -12.41 -5.97 -13.61
N PRO A 255 -12.21 -6.16 -14.91
CA PRO A 255 -12.39 -5.11 -15.91
C PRO A 255 -13.86 -4.70 -16.15
N ASP A 256 -14.83 -5.40 -15.56
CA ASP A 256 -16.25 -5.10 -15.70
C ASP A 256 -16.76 -4.29 -14.49
N ILE A 257 -16.93 -2.98 -14.69
CA ILE A 257 -17.46 -2.05 -13.67
C ILE A 257 -18.84 -2.47 -13.14
N LYS A 258 -19.65 -3.21 -13.93
CA LYS A 258 -20.95 -3.71 -13.47
C LYS A 258 -20.77 -4.72 -12.34
N VAL A 259 -19.67 -5.48 -12.32
CA VAL A 259 -19.35 -6.41 -11.21
C VAL A 259 -19.08 -5.62 -9.94
N PHE A 260 -18.31 -4.53 -10.02
CA PHE A 260 -18.07 -3.64 -8.88
C PHE A 260 -19.37 -3.05 -8.33
N ILE A 261 -20.19 -2.43 -9.19
CA ILE A 261 -21.48 -1.82 -8.78
C ILE A 261 -22.41 -2.87 -8.15
N LYS A 262 -22.54 -4.05 -8.78
CA LYS A 262 -23.33 -5.17 -8.21
C LYS A 262 -22.80 -5.61 -6.86
N THR A 263 -21.48 -5.65 -6.69
CA THR A 263 -20.85 -6.05 -5.42
C THR A 263 -21.15 -5.05 -4.32
N VAL A 264 -21.00 -3.76 -4.59
CA VAL A 264 -21.37 -2.69 -3.65
C VAL A 264 -22.86 -2.75 -3.28
N ALA A 265 -23.74 -2.92 -4.27
CA ALA A 265 -25.17 -3.04 -4.05
C ALA A 265 -25.52 -4.26 -3.18
N VAL A 266 -24.93 -5.43 -3.46
CA VAL A 266 -25.13 -6.65 -2.68
C VAL A 266 -24.64 -6.46 -1.24
N MET A 267 -23.45 -5.87 -1.03
CA MET A 267 -22.96 -5.61 0.32
C MET A 267 -23.85 -4.63 1.10
N ALA A 268 -24.38 -3.59 0.44
CA ALA A 268 -25.33 -2.67 1.06
C ALA A 268 -26.62 -3.38 1.49
N VAL A 269 -27.17 -4.25 0.62
CA VAL A 269 -28.35 -5.07 0.95
C VAL A 269 -28.07 -6.03 2.11
N LEU A 270 -26.91 -6.69 2.11
CA LEU A 270 -26.52 -7.61 3.19
C LEU A 270 -26.32 -6.86 4.52
N ALA A 271 -25.69 -5.68 4.49
CA ALA A 271 -25.55 -4.83 5.67
C ALA A 271 -26.93 -4.41 6.21
N ALA A 272 -27.85 -3.97 5.34
CA ALA A 272 -29.22 -3.64 5.73
C ALA A 272 -29.97 -4.85 6.32
N LEU A 273 -29.82 -6.04 5.73
CA LEU A 273 -30.42 -7.27 6.24
C LEU A 273 -29.88 -7.63 7.63
N ILE A 274 -28.57 -7.53 7.85
CA ILE A 274 -27.95 -7.78 9.16
C ILE A 274 -28.48 -6.78 10.19
N ILE A 275 -28.62 -5.51 9.83
CA ILE A 275 -29.16 -4.46 10.71
C ILE A 275 -30.62 -4.77 11.08
N VAL A 276 -31.48 -5.02 10.09
CA VAL A 276 -32.89 -5.34 10.34
C VAL A 276 -33.02 -6.61 11.17
N THR A 277 -32.25 -7.65 10.87
CA THR A 277 -32.26 -8.92 11.62
C THR A 277 -31.83 -8.70 13.07
N GLY A 278 -30.77 -7.93 13.31
CA GLY A 278 -30.32 -7.58 14.66
C GLY A 278 -31.37 -6.79 15.44
N MET A 279 -32.01 -5.80 14.81
CA MET A 279 -33.10 -5.03 15.44
C MET A 279 -34.33 -5.88 15.78
N GLN A 280 -34.66 -6.88 14.95
CA GLN A 280 -35.80 -7.76 15.22
C GLN A 280 -35.45 -8.77 16.32
N LEU A 281 -34.24 -9.36 16.26
CA LEU A 281 -33.78 -10.29 17.28
C LEU A 281 -33.62 -9.63 18.65
N SER A 282 -33.18 -8.36 18.72
CA SER A 282 -33.07 -7.65 19.99
C SER A 282 -34.44 -7.46 20.64
N LYS A 283 -35.44 -7.00 19.88
CA LYS A 283 -36.84 -6.89 20.36
C LYS A 283 -37.40 -8.24 20.82
N LEU A 284 -37.12 -9.30 20.07
CA LEU A 284 -37.56 -10.66 20.41
C LEU A 284 -36.86 -11.20 21.66
N ALA A 285 -35.61 -10.82 21.90
CA ALA A 285 -34.87 -11.15 23.11
C ALA A 285 -35.43 -10.39 24.32
N ASP A 286 -35.70 -9.09 24.18
CA ASP A 286 -36.32 -8.25 25.21
C ASP A 286 -37.72 -8.75 25.61
N ALA A 287 -38.48 -9.28 24.63
CA ALA A 287 -39.79 -9.89 24.85
C ALA A 287 -39.73 -11.30 25.47
N GLY A 288 -38.54 -11.84 25.75
CA GLY A 288 -38.36 -13.17 26.32
C GLY A 288 -38.71 -14.33 25.38
N SER A 289 -38.83 -14.08 24.07
CA SER A 289 -39.22 -15.12 23.12
C SER A 289 -38.12 -16.18 22.95
N VAL A 290 -38.49 -17.43 22.73
CA VAL A 290 -37.56 -18.56 22.52
C VAL A 290 -36.64 -18.33 21.30
N ILE A 291 -37.12 -17.62 20.28
CA ILE A 291 -36.33 -17.28 19.09
C ILE A 291 -35.28 -16.22 19.41
N GLY A 292 -35.57 -15.28 20.32
CA GLY A 292 -34.66 -14.23 20.74
C GLY A 292 -33.63 -14.67 21.79
N THR A 293 -33.95 -15.67 22.61
CA THR A 293 -33.12 -16.11 23.75
C THR A 293 -32.34 -17.40 23.52
N ASN A 294 -32.38 -17.98 22.31
CA ASN A 294 -31.62 -19.19 22.01
C ASN A 294 -30.09 -18.90 21.92
N PRO A 295 -29.22 -19.93 22.09
CA PRO A 295 -27.78 -19.71 22.10
C PRO A 295 -27.21 -19.05 20.83
N LEU A 296 -27.82 -19.31 19.67
CA LEU A 296 -27.40 -18.75 18.38
C LEU A 296 -27.78 -17.27 18.26
N SER A 297 -28.98 -16.89 18.68
CA SER A 297 -29.45 -15.51 18.69
C SER A 297 -28.68 -14.70 19.72
N SER A 298 -28.39 -15.24 20.90
CA SER A 298 -27.54 -14.57 21.89
C SER A 298 -26.11 -14.36 21.38
N PHE A 299 -25.52 -15.35 20.69
CA PHE A 299 -24.21 -15.19 20.08
C PHE A 299 -24.19 -14.13 18.95
N PHE A 300 -25.22 -14.14 18.09
CA PHE A 300 -25.37 -13.15 17.03
C PHE A 300 -25.56 -11.74 17.62
N LEU A 301 -26.49 -11.58 18.58
CA LEU A 301 -26.77 -10.31 19.26
C LEU A 301 -25.52 -9.77 19.96
N SER A 302 -24.72 -10.62 20.63
CA SER A 302 -23.48 -10.17 21.25
C SER A 302 -22.50 -9.51 20.27
N ASN A 303 -22.39 -10.02 19.04
CA ASN A 303 -21.52 -9.42 18.02
C ASN A 303 -22.19 -8.23 17.32
N TYR A 304 -23.49 -8.33 17.06
CA TYR A 304 -24.30 -7.26 16.48
C TYR A 304 -24.29 -6.02 17.38
N ASP A 305 -24.57 -6.17 18.68
CA ASP A 305 -24.63 -5.06 19.65
C ASP A 305 -23.27 -4.36 19.75
N LYS A 306 -22.16 -5.09 19.72
CA LYS A 306 -20.82 -4.47 19.69
C LYS A 306 -20.61 -3.57 18.48
N ILE A 307 -21.04 -4.00 17.30
CA ILE A 307 -20.91 -3.21 16.07
C ILE A 307 -21.91 -2.05 16.11
N ALA A 308 -23.17 -2.30 16.44
CA ALA A 308 -24.23 -1.31 16.52
C ALA A 308 -23.87 -0.19 17.52
N ASN A 309 -23.33 -0.55 18.69
CA ASN A 309 -22.89 0.40 19.71
C ASN A 309 -21.82 1.37 19.19
N ARG A 310 -20.93 0.95 18.27
CA ARG A 310 -19.97 1.87 17.65
C ARG A 310 -20.68 2.99 16.87
N PHE A 311 -21.76 2.67 16.16
CA PHE A 311 -22.55 3.67 15.44
C PHE A 311 -23.44 4.50 16.38
N ILE A 312 -24.05 3.88 17.39
CA ILE A 312 -24.90 4.57 18.36
C ILE A 312 -24.08 5.61 19.13
N TYR A 313 -22.91 5.23 19.65
CA TYR A 313 -22.03 6.12 20.42
C TYR A 313 -21.28 7.10 19.54
N TRP A 314 -21.09 6.80 18.25
CA TRP A 314 -20.59 7.80 17.30
C TRP A 314 -21.61 8.93 17.06
N LEU A 315 -22.89 8.57 16.90
CA LEU A 315 -23.98 9.53 16.68
C LEU A 315 -24.38 10.29 17.96
N ASN A 316 -24.40 9.61 19.11
CA ASN A 316 -24.78 10.16 20.41
C ASN A 316 -23.73 9.76 21.47
N PRO A 317 -22.56 10.39 21.51
CA PRO A 317 -21.45 9.97 22.37
C PRO A 317 -21.75 10.12 23.86
N GLU A 318 -22.62 11.05 24.25
CA GLU A 318 -23.14 11.22 25.61
C GLU A 318 -23.88 9.99 26.18
N LYS A 319 -24.30 9.03 25.34
CA LYS A 319 -24.92 7.78 25.80
C LYS A 319 -23.93 6.78 26.39
N ASP A 320 -22.62 7.01 26.23
CA ASP A 320 -21.57 6.12 26.74
C ASP A 320 -20.47 6.94 27.42
N ALA A 321 -20.71 7.28 28.68
CA ALA A 321 -19.86 8.15 29.49
C ALA A 321 -18.51 7.53 29.90
N LEU A 322 -18.32 6.21 29.74
CA LEU A 322 -17.10 5.51 30.18
C LEU A 322 -16.40 4.72 29.06
N GLY A 323 -17.08 4.46 27.94
CA GLY A 323 -16.55 3.66 26.84
C GLY A 323 -16.12 4.47 25.61
N LEU A 324 -16.60 4.04 24.44
CA LEU A 324 -16.26 4.61 23.14
C LEU A 324 -16.80 6.04 22.98
N GLY A 325 -17.97 6.33 23.56
CA GLY A 325 -18.55 7.69 23.54
C GLY A 325 -17.64 8.71 24.23
N TYR A 326 -17.15 8.37 25.42
CA TYR A 326 -16.17 9.16 26.16
C TYR A 326 -14.86 9.38 25.38
N GLN A 327 -14.33 8.33 24.76
CA GLN A 327 -13.12 8.46 23.91
C GLN A 327 -13.34 9.47 22.78
N LEU A 328 -14.50 9.43 22.12
CA LEU A 328 -14.84 10.36 21.05
C LEU A 328 -15.03 11.80 21.57
N LEU A 329 -15.66 12.00 22.72
CA LEU A 329 -15.78 13.33 23.35
C LEU A 329 -14.41 13.92 23.68
N LYS A 330 -13.52 13.11 24.26
CA LYS A 330 -12.15 13.54 24.55
C LYS A 330 -11.37 13.86 23.28
N ALA A 331 -11.51 13.05 22.23
CA ALA A 331 -10.88 13.35 20.94
C ALA A 331 -11.33 14.72 20.39
N ARG A 332 -12.63 15.02 20.43
CA ARG A 332 -13.18 16.32 19.99
C ARG A 332 -12.63 17.47 20.83
N GLU A 333 -12.60 17.31 22.15
CA GLU A 333 -12.04 18.30 23.10
C GLU A 333 -10.56 18.58 22.79
N SER A 334 -9.77 17.54 22.54
CA SER A 334 -8.34 17.66 22.23
C SER A 334 -8.06 18.32 20.89
N ILE A 335 -8.90 18.05 19.88
CA ILE A 335 -8.82 18.72 18.57
C ILE A 335 -9.09 20.22 18.73
N LEU A 336 -10.12 20.58 19.50
CA LEU A 336 -10.47 21.98 19.78
C LEU A 336 -9.34 22.71 20.52
N LEU A 337 -8.82 22.10 21.59
CA LEU A 337 -7.74 22.68 22.39
C LEU A 337 -6.41 22.74 21.64
N GLY A 338 -6.17 21.81 20.71
CA GLY A 338 -4.98 21.80 19.87
C GLY A 338 -4.88 23.01 18.95
N GLY A 339 -6.01 23.55 18.47
CA GLY A 339 -6.03 24.68 17.55
C GLY A 339 -5.10 24.47 16.33
N TRP A 340 -4.60 25.56 15.77
CA TRP A 340 -3.75 25.51 14.56
C TRP A 340 -2.31 25.04 14.83
N PHE A 341 -1.77 25.34 16.01
CA PHE A 341 -0.34 25.20 16.34
C PHE A 341 -0.03 24.26 17.52
N GLY A 342 -1.05 23.64 18.09
CA GLY A 342 -0.93 22.77 19.25
C GLY A 342 -1.04 23.54 20.56
N THR A 343 -1.21 22.80 21.64
CA THR A 343 -1.29 23.31 22.99
C THR A 343 -0.38 22.52 23.93
N SER A 344 -0.10 23.11 25.08
CA SER A 344 0.53 22.43 26.21
C SER A 344 -0.50 21.93 27.24
N SER A 345 -1.80 22.12 26.97
CA SER A 345 -2.89 21.71 27.85
C SER A 345 -2.81 20.22 28.22
N VAL A 346 -3.25 19.91 29.45
CA VAL A 346 -3.12 18.61 30.12
C VAL A 346 -4.38 17.77 29.97
N THR A 347 -5.23 18.04 28.97
CA THR A 347 -6.41 17.20 28.75
C THR A 347 -5.97 15.78 28.45
N ASP A 348 -6.37 14.86 29.33
CA ASP A 348 -5.96 13.48 29.24
C ASP A 348 -6.77 12.76 28.17
N LEU A 349 -6.07 12.21 27.18
CA LEU A 349 -6.71 11.39 26.16
C LEU A 349 -6.60 9.91 26.54
N PRO A 350 -7.72 9.19 26.63
CA PRO A 350 -7.69 7.74 26.74
C PRO A 350 -7.07 7.15 25.46
N VAL A 351 -6.25 6.10 25.59
CA VAL A 351 -5.73 5.33 24.44
C VAL A 351 -5.02 6.20 23.36
N LYS A 352 -4.38 7.30 23.78
CA LYS A 352 -3.69 8.26 22.90
C LYS A 352 -2.49 7.71 22.14
N THR A 353 -1.99 6.55 22.52
CA THR A 353 -0.84 5.89 21.89
C THR A 353 -1.27 4.98 20.72
N SER A 354 -2.55 4.60 20.61
CA SER A 354 -3.11 3.85 19.47
C SER A 354 -4.24 4.60 18.76
N ASP A 355 -5.45 4.58 19.31
CA ASP A 355 -6.70 4.88 18.61
C ASP A 355 -6.94 6.39 18.48
N LEU A 356 -6.53 7.14 19.51
CA LEU A 356 -6.63 8.60 19.53
C LEU A 356 -5.29 9.29 19.23
N VAL A 357 -4.38 8.61 18.54
CA VAL A 357 -3.05 9.14 18.22
C VAL A 357 -3.12 10.38 17.31
N TYR A 358 -4.09 10.44 16.40
CA TYR A 358 -4.22 11.58 15.48
C TYR A 358 -4.80 12.83 16.19
N PRO A 359 -5.84 12.72 17.05
CA PRO A 359 -6.21 13.78 17.98
C PRO A 359 -5.07 14.23 18.90
N ALA A 360 -4.26 13.29 19.41
CA ALA A 360 -3.08 13.62 20.22
C ALA A 360 -2.02 14.40 19.41
N LEU A 361 -1.82 14.03 18.14
CA LEU A 361 -0.97 14.78 17.21
C LEU A 361 -1.47 16.22 17.03
N ILE A 362 -2.78 16.42 16.82
CA ILE A 362 -3.39 17.75 16.70
C ILE A 362 -3.22 18.53 18.00
N GLN A 363 -3.48 17.91 19.14
CA GLN A 363 -3.35 18.54 20.45
C GLN A 363 -1.91 19.01 20.70
N ARG A 364 -0.89 18.23 20.34
CA ARG A 364 0.51 18.56 20.64
C ARG A 364 1.21 19.42 19.60
N CYS A 365 0.92 19.19 18.32
CA CYS A 365 1.64 19.77 17.19
C CYS A 365 0.77 20.69 16.33
N GLY A 366 -0.55 20.72 16.56
CA GLY A 366 -1.49 21.57 15.85
C GLY A 366 -2.07 20.96 14.59
N MET A 367 -3.20 21.52 14.17
CA MET A 367 -3.94 21.08 12.98
C MET A 367 -3.10 21.18 11.70
N ILE A 368 -2.29 22.24 11.54
CA ILE A 368 -1.47 22.42 10.33
C ILE A 368 -0.50 21.24 10.17
N PHE A 369 0.15 20.86 11.26
CA PHE A 369 1.08 19.74 11.25
C PHE A 369 0.36 18.41 10.98
N ALA A 370 -0.82 18.19 11.57
CA ALA A 370 -1.63 17.01 11.31
C ALA A 370 -2.09 16.90 9.84
N ILE A 371 -2.42 18.02 9.19
CA ILE A 371 -2.75 18.08 7.76
C ILE A 371 -1.52 17.71 6.91
N LEU A 372 -0.32 18.21 7.25
CA LEU A 372 0.91 17.84 6.56
C LEU A 372 1.20 16.34 6.66
N VAL A 373 0.96 15.74 7.83
CA VAL A 373 1.08 14.28 8.03
C VAL A 373 0.11 13.50 7.15
N PHE A 374 -1.16 13.94 7.08
CA PHE A 374 -2.13 13.33 6.17
C PHE A 374 -1.71 13.47 4.71
N PHE A 375 -1.14 14.62 4.33
CA PHE A 375 -0.61 14.84 2.98
C PHE A 375 0.56 13.90 2.65
N ILE A 376 1.41 13.53 3.62
CA ILE A 376 2.47 12.54 3.41
C ILE A 376 1.89 11.16 3.08
N PHE A 377 0.80 10.73 3.72
CA PHE A 377 0.09 9.51 3.34
C PHE A 377 -0.44 9.58 1.91
N ILE A 378 -1.01 10.72 1.49
CA ILE A 378 -1.46 10.95 0.11
C ILE A 378 -0.28 10.88 -0.88
N LEU A 379 0.86 11.51 -0.56
CA LEU A 379 2.05 11.46 -1.42
C LEU A 379 2.59 10.04 -1.58
N MET A 380 2.64 9.26 -0.49
CA MET A 380 3.01 7.85 -0.53
C MET A 380 2.04 7.05 -1.41
N TRP A 381 0.74 7.30 -1.28
CA TRP A 381 -0.29 6.66 -2.08
C TRP A 381 -0.15 6.99 -3.57
N LEU A 382 -0.04 8.27 -3.93
CA LEU A 382 0.13 8.73 -5.31
C LEU A 382 1.39 8.16 -5.98
N GLU A 383 2.50 8.11 -5.25
CA GLU A 383 3.74 7.52 -5.76
C GLU A 383 3.61 6.00 -5.95
N GLY A 384 2.99 5.31 -4.98
CA GLY A 384 2.71 3.88 -5.07
C GLY A 384 1.81 3.52 -6.26
N VAL A 385 0.71 4.26 -6.45
CA VAL A 385 -0.19 4.13 -7.60
C VAL A 385 0.55 4.35 -8.92
N ARG A 386 1.32 5.44 -9.03
CA ARG A 386 2.13 5.75 -10.22
C ARG A 386 3.11 4.63 -10.57
N LEU A 387 3.73 4.03 -9.55
CA LEU A 387 4.76 3.02 -9.72
C LEU A 387 4.16 1.65 -10.08
N PHE A 388 3.22 1.16 -9.28
CA PHE A 388 2.76 -0.22 -9.42
C PHE A 388 1.76 -0.40 -10.55
N ILE A 389 0.95 0.61 -10.88
CA ILE A 389 0.03 0.54 -12.05
C ILE A 389 0.81 0.43 -13.36
N ARG A 390 2.06 0.92 -13.44
CA ARG A 390 2.87 0.86 -14.66
C ARG A 390 3.78 -0.36 -14.76
N LYS A 391 3.78 -1.24 -13.74
CA LYS A 391 4.67 -2.39 -13.70
C LYS A 391 4.19 -3.48 -14.65
N GLY A 392 5.08 -4.01 -15.49
CA GLY A 392 4.74 -5.00 -16.53
C GLY A 392 4.30 -6.36 -16.00
N ASP A 393 4.80 -6.78 -14.83
CA ASP A 393 4.36 -8.02 -14.18
C ASP A 393 3.09 -7.77 -13.35
N ARG A 394 1.97 -8.35 -13.79
CA ARG A 394 0.65 -8.14 -13.20
C ARG A 394 0.53 -8.62 -11.75
N TYR A 395 1.19 -9.73 -11.38
CA TYR A 395 1.11 -10.23 -10.01
C TYR A 395 1.82 -9.25 -9.07
N HIS A 396 3.02 -8.81 -9.47
CA HIS A 396 3.77 -7.84 -8.68
C HIS A 396 3.12 -6.46 -8.65
N GLN A 397 2.47 -6.04 -9.75
CA GLN A 397 1.58 -4.87 -9.78
C GLN A 397 0.45 -5.01 -8.75
N ALA A 398 -0.20 -6.17 -8.68
CA ALA A 398 -1.30 -6.42 -7.76
C ALA A 398 -0.87 -6.45 -6.29
N VAL A 399 0.29 -7.04 -5.97
CA VAL A 399 0.87 -6.99 -4.62
C VAL A 399 1.21 -5.56 -4.22
N GLY A 400 1.92 -4.83 -5.09
CA GLY A 400 2.34 -3.46 -4.81
C GLY A 400 1.16 -2.50 -4.64
N ALA A 401 0.17 -2.57 -5.54
CA ALA A 401 -1.07 -1.81 -5.42
C ALA A 401 -1.82 -2.16 -4.12
N GLY A 402 -1.98 -3.46 -3.81
CA GLY A 402 -2.68 -3.91 -2.62
C GLY A 402 -2.09 -3.34 -1.32
N PHE A 403 -0.76 -3.35 -1.15
CA PHE A 403 -0.13 -2.75 0.03
C PHE A 403 -0.20 -1.22 0.08
N VAL A 404 -0.13 -0.55 -1.07
CA VAL A 404 -0.30 0.91 -1.14
C VAL A 404 -1.70 1.32 -0.70
N PHE A 405 -2.73 0.65 -1.21
CA PHE A 405 -4.11 0.90 -0.79
C PHE A 405 -4.32 0.47 0.66
N MET A 406 -3.74 -0.65 1.13
CA MET A 406 -3.87 -1.08 2.52
C MET A 406 -3.33 -0.06 3.52
N LEU A 407 -2.13 0.48 3.28
CA LEU A 407 -1.56 1.52 4.14
C LEU A 407 -2.40 2.80 4.13
N PHE A 408 -2.88 3.22 2.95
CA PHE A 408 -3.66 4.43 2.80
C PHE A 408 -5.06 4.29 3.42
N ASP A 409 -5.77 3.19 3.13
CA ASP A 409 -7.10 2.91 3.66
C ASP A 409 -7.05 2.77 5.19
N GLN A 410 -6.02 2.12 5.73
CA GLN A 410 -5.81 2.02 7.18
C GLN A 410 -5.63 3.41 7.81
N ALA A 411 -4.80 4.27 7.21
CA ALA A 411 -4.61 5.64 7.67
C ALA A 411 -5.89 6.48 7.56
N LEU A 412 -6.62 6.36 6.45
CA LEU A 412 -7.87 7.08 6.23
C LEU A 412 -8.93 6.68 7.26
N ILE A 413 -9.12 5.39 7.50
CA ILE A 413 -10.11 4.86 8.43
C ILE A 413 -9.83 5.32 9.87
N ILE A 414 -8.58 5.25 10.34
CA ILE A 414 -8.27 5.67 11.72
C ILE A 414 -8.31 7.18 11.89
N ILE A 415 -7.86 7.96 10.90
CA ILE A 415 -7.98 9.43 10.94
C ILE A 415 -9.45 9.84 10.94
N ALA A 416 -10.27 9.24 10.07
CA ALA A 416 -11.71 9.49 10.04
C ALA A 416 -12.41 9.10 11.34
N GLY A 417 -12.06 7.93 11.91
CA GLY A 417 -12.64 7.46 13.16
C GLY A 417 -12.29 8.35 14.35
N SER A 418 -11.00 8.68 14.48
CA SER A 418 -10.49 9.47 15.61
C SER A 418 -10.88 10.95 15.56
N THR A 419 -11.19 11.49 14.36
CA THR A 419 -11.75 12.85 14.19
C THR A 419 -13.27 12.89 14.27
N GLY A 420 -13.95 11.74 14.33
CA GLY A 420 -15.39 11.63 14.42
C GLY A 420 -16.14 11.71 13.09
N LEU A 421 -15.47 11.58 11.94
CA LEU A 421 -16.09 11.46 10.61
C LEU A 421 -16.75 10.08 10.40
N CYS A 422 -16.27 9.05 11.09
CA CYS A 422 -16.89 7.73 11.16
C CYS A 422 -16.72 7.14 12.57
N PRO A 423 -17.35 5.98 12.88
CA PRO A 423 -17.17 5.34 14.18
C PRO A 423 -15.71 4.94 14.45
N LEU A 424 -15.30 4.95 15.72
CA LEU A 424 -13.99 4.45 16.14
C LEU A 424 -13.85 2.96 15.76
N THR A 425 -12.75 2.60 15.10
CA THR A 425 -12.53 1.27 14.50
C THR A 425 -11.52 0.41 15.25
N GLY A 426 -10.62 1.00 16.05
CA GLY A 426 -9.62 0.26 16.83
C GLY A 426 -8.45 -0.30 16.02
N ILE A 427 -8.14 0.30 14.86
CA ILE A 427 -6.93 -0.01 14.09
C ILE A 427 -5.86 1.04 14.34
N THR A 428 -4.61 0.70 14.12
CA THR A 428 -3.46 1.58 14.32
C THR A 428 -3.25 2.51 13.14
N LEU A 429 -2.68 3.69 13.38
CA LEU A 429 -2.16 4.57 12.33
C LEU A 429 -0.75 4.10 11.92
N PRO A 430 -0.51 3.70 10.65
CA PRO A 430 0.76 3.15 10.23
C PRO A 430 1.94 4.09 10.56
N PHE A 431 3.01 3.53 11.13
CA PHE A 431 4.23 4.23 11.62
C PHE A 431 4.05 5.24 12.77
N ILE A 432 2.83 5.68 13.08
CA ILE A 432 2.60 6.72 14.09
C ILE A 432 2.12 6.12 15.43
N SER A 433 1.21 5.15 15.41
CA SER A 433 0.73 4.48 16.63
C SER A 433 1.75 3.47 17.18
N SER A 434 1.81 3.31 18.51
CA SER A 434 2.66 2.32 19.21
C SER A 434 2.00 0.93 19.26
N GLY A 435 1.48 0.43 18.14
CA GLY A 435 0.93 -0.92 18.08
C GLY A 435 2.04 -1.95 17.91
N GLY A 436 2.32 -2.76 18.93
CA GLY A 436 3.46 -3.69 18.93
C GLY A 436 3.54 -4.58 17.69
N SER A 437 2.53 -5.42 17.44
CA SER A 437 2.46 -6.27 16.24
C SER A 437 2.23 -5.46 14.95
N SER A 438 1.48 -4.36 15.05
CA SER A 438 1.08 -3.59 13.89
C SER A 438 2.21 -2.79 13.25
N LEU A 439 3.10 -2.24 14.07
CA LEU A 439 4.29 -1.56 13.60
C LEU A 439 5.20 -2.54 12.84
N VAL A 440 5.39 -3.75 13.38
CA VAL A 440 6.18 -4.81 12.73
C VAL A 440 5.60 -5.14 11.36
N VAL A 441 4.28 -5.34 11.28
CA VAL A 441 3.58 -5.60 10.02
C VAL A 441 3.69 -4.41 9.06
N THR A 442 3.64 -3.18 9.55
CA THR A 442 3.83 -1.97 8.73
C THR A 442 5.21 -1.93 8.09
N PHE A 443 6.27 -2.27 8.84
CA PHE A 443 7.61 -2.42 8.28
C PHE A 443 7.68 -3.55 7.23
N MET A 444 6.99 -4.69 7.46
CA MET A 444 6.90 -5.76 6.47
C MET A 444 6.23 -5.30 5.17
N MET A 445 5.11 -4.58 5.26
CA MET A 445 4.41 -4.04 4.09
C MET A 445 5.29 -3.11 3.27
N VAL A 446 5.96 -2.14 3.92
CA VAL A 446 6.88 -1.23 3.21
C VAL A 446 8.10 -1.95 2.66
N GLY A 447 8.67 -2.91 3.41
CA GLY A 447 9.77 -3.75 2.92
C GLY A 447 9.40 -4.49 1.63
N VAL A 448 8.23 -5.11 1.59
CA VAL A 448 7.71 -5.74 0.38
C VAL A 448 7.45 -4.71 -0.72
N MET A 449 6.85 -3.56 -0.44
CA MET A 449 6.63 -2.50 -1.44
C MET A 449 7.94 -2.04 -2.08
N ILE A 450 9.00 -1.86 -1.30
CA ILE A 450 10.33 -1.51 -1.82
C ILE A 450 10.89 -2.68 -2.66
N ALA A 451 10.74 -3.92 -2.22
CA ALA A 451 11.13 -5.10 -3.00
C ALA A 451 10.36 -5.21 -4.33
N VAL A 452 9.05 -4.91 -4.34
CA VAL A 452 8.25 -4.82 -5.56
C VAL A 452 8.72 -3.66 -6.43
N SER A 453 9.13 -2.53 -5.85
CA SER A 453 9.60 -1.39 -6.63
C SER A 453 10.95 -1.62 -7.33
N SER A 454 11.68 -2.68 -6.95
CA SER A 454 13.00 -2.98 -7.51
C SER A 454 12.97 -3.27 -9.01
N ASN A 455 14.03 -2.87 -9.71
CA ASN A 455 14.28 -3.17 -11.12
C ASN A 455 14.76 -4.62 -11.36
N VAL A 456 14.58 -5.53 -10.39
CA VAL A 456 14.87 -6.94 -10.59
C VAL A 456 13.93 -7.45 -11.69
N LYS A 457 14.49 -7.87 -12.83
CA LYS A 457 13.72 -8.50 -13.90
C LYS A 457 13.10 -9.79 -13.34
N TRP A 458 11.79 -9.76 -13.11
CA TRP A 458 11.00 -10.95 -12.78
C TRP A 458 10.88 -11.75 -14.07
N LYS A 459 11.57 -12.90 -14.12
CA LYS A 459 11.73 -13.68 -15.35
C LYS A 459 10.36 -14.18 -15.82
N GLY A 460 9.83 -13.51 -16.84
CA GLY A 460 8.56 -13.84 -17.51
C GLY A 460 8.39 -13.20 -18.91
N LEU A 461 9.29 -12.31 -19.35
CA LEU A 461 9.35 -11.82 -20.73
C LEU A 461 10.58 -12.41 -21.43
N THR A 462 10.37 -13.01 -22.60
CA THR A 462 11.42 -13.44 -23.53
C THR A 462 12.18 -12.23 -24.06
N ASP A 463 13.51 -12.35 -24.12
CA ASP A 463 14.46 -11.29 -24.48
C ASP A 463 14.21 -10.63 -25.87
N ASN A 464 13.36 -11.24 -26.72
CA ASN A 464 13.07 -10.76 -28.08
C ASN A 464 12.03 -9.62 -28.14
N GLU A 465 11.30 -9.32 -27.07
CA GLU A 465 10.31 -8.21 -27.07
C GLU A 465 10.90 -6.88 -26.56
N GLU A 466 12.10 -6.89 -25.97
CA GLU A 466 12.77 -5.69 -25.47
C GLU A 466 13.25 -4.75 -26.59
N GLU A 467 13.46 -5.28 -27.80
CA GLU A 467 13.81 -4.46 -28.97
C GLU A 467 12.58 -3.82 -29.61
N PHE A 468 11.41 -4.46 -29.53
CA PHE A 468 10.14 -3.89 -29.98
C PHE A 468 9.63 -2.78 -29.04
N PHE A 469 9.86 -2.91 -27.73
CA PHE A 469 9.36 -1.96 -26.73
C PHE A 469 10.29 -0.76 -26.45
N LYS A 470 11.52 -0.75 -26.98
CA LYS A 470 12.39 0.45 -27.00
C LYS A 470 11.90 1.53 -27.97
N GLU A 471 10.99 1.22 -28.89
CA GLU A 471 10.36 2.17 -29.82
C GLU A 471 8.86 2.38 -29.56
N ASN A 472 8.42 2.25 -28.30
CA ASN A 472 7.00 2.06 -28.00
C ASN A 472 6.05 3.21 -28.41
N ALA A 473 5.23 2.88 -29.41
CA ALA A 473 3.86 3.26 -29.80
C ALA A 473 3.06 4.33 -29.03
N VAL A 474 3.29 4.55 -27.73
CA VAL A 474 2.68 5.64 -26.97
C VAL A 474 3.37 6.96 -27.31
N PHE A 475 4.70 6.95 -27.46
CA PHE A 475 5.43 8.13 -27.93
C PHE A 475 5.10 8.42 -29.39
N THR A 476 4.92 7.39 -30.24
CA THR A 476 4.51 7.53 -31.64
C THR A 476 3.07 8.05 -31.77
N LYS A 477 2.13 7.61 -30.91
CA LYS A 477 0.77 8.14 -30.86
C LYS A 477 0.72 9.58 -30.31
N CYS A 478 1.51 9.90 -29.28
CA CYS A 478 1.63 11.28 -28.79
C CYS A 478 2.34 12.19 -29.81
N ASN A 479 3.40 11.74 -30.49
CA ASN A 479 4.06 12.54 -31.54
C ASN A 479 3.18 12.69 -32.79
N ALA A 480 2.39 11.67 -33.17
CA ALA A 480 1.43 11.79 -34.25
C ALA A 480 0.31 12.78 -33.88
N TYR A 481 -0.18 12.75 -32.64
CA TYR A 481 -1.17 13.70 -32.13
C TYR A 481 -0.61 15.12 -32.02
N LEU A 482 0.64 15.28 -31.56
CA LEU A 482 1.33 16.56 -31.46
C LEU A 482 1.70 17.13 -32.83
N ARG A 483 2.07 16.31 -33.81
CA ARG A 483 2.27 16.75 -35.20
C ARG A 483 0.95 17.19 -35.84
N HIS A 484 -0.14 16.44 -35.64
CA HIS A 484 -1.46 16.80 -36.14
C HIS A 484 -2.00 18.10 -35.49
N LEU A 485 -1.68 18.37 -34.22
CA LEU A 485 -1.95 19.65 -33.56
C LEU A 485 -1.07 20.77 -34.11
N ASN A 486 0.21 20.51 -34.36
CA ASN A 486 1.16 21.48 -34.92
C ASN A 486 0.85 21.84 -36.39
N ASP A 487 0.22 20.94 -37.15
CA ASP A 487 -0.21 21.17 -38.54
C ASP A 487 -1.58 21.87 -38.64
N HIS A 488 -2.32 22.02 -37.53
CA HIS A 488 -3.66 22.65 -37.49
C HIS A 488 -3.74 23.93 -36.65
N ILE A 489 -2.65 24.31 -35.98
CA ILE A 489 -2.54 25.60 -35.30
C ILE A 489 -1.69 26.52 -36.20
N PRO A 490 -2.29 27.50 -36.90
CA PRO A 490 -1.51 28.49 -37.64
C PRO A 490 -0.79 29.39 -36.63
N HIS A 491 0.54 29.28 -36.53
CA HIS A 491 1.38 30.26 -35.84
C HIS A 491 2.24 31.02 -36.86
N PRO A 492 1.76 32.17 -37.39
CA PRO A 492 2.55 33.02 -38.29
C PRO A 492 3.78 33.65 -37.61
N ASP A 493 3.79 33.78 -36.28
CA ASP A 493 4.73 34.70 -35.60
C ASP A 493 5.99 34.05 -35.02
N ILE A 494 6.10 32.71 -34.98
CA ILE A 494 7.25 32.04 -34.35
C ILE A 494 8.45 31.90 -35.30
N ARG A 495 8.25 31.98 -36.62
CA ARG A 495 9.35 31.96 -37.61
C ARG A 495 10.17 33.26 -37.63
N ALA A 496 9.56 34.40 -37.27
CA ALA A 496 10.25 35.70 -37.27
C ALA A 496 11.22 35.87 -36.08
N ALA A 497 11.02 35.12 -34.99
CA ALA A 497 11.89 35.15 -33.81
C ALA A 497 13.13 34.24 -33.96
N ALA A 498 13.00 33.09 -34.62
CA ALA A 498 14.09 32.13 -34.80
C ALA A 498 15.17 32.58 -35.81
N GLY A 499 14.83 33.49 -36.74
CA GLY A 499 15.76 33.99 -37.76
C GLY A 499 16.85 34.93 -37.23
N ARG A 500 16.63 35.60 -36.08
CA ARG A 500 17.59 36.59 -35.55
C ARG A 500 18.71 36.00 -34.69
N LEU A 501 18.60 34.73 -34.29
CA LEU A 501 19.59 34.06 -33.44
C LEU A 501 20.59 33.18 -34.22
N ARG A 502 20.41 33.01 -35.54
CA ARG A 502 21.31 32.19 -36.39
C ARG A 502 22.38 32.96 -37.16
N GLY A 503 22.42 34.29 -37.04
CA GLY A 503 23.32 35.15 -37.83
C GLY A 503 24.73 35.37 -37.28
N SER A 504 25.13 34.76 -36.16
CA SER A 504 26.38 35.14 -35.47
C SER A 504 27.42 34.03 -35.26
N ARG A 505 27.34 32.88 -35.95
CA ARG A 505 28.41 31.87 -35.89
C ARG A 505 28.33 30.89 -37.06
N GLN A 506 28.97 31.23 -38.18
CA GLN A 506 29.70 30.30 -39.06
C GLN A 506 30.31 31.07 -40.24
N THR A 507 31.45 31.70 -39.98
CA THR A 507 32.49 31.91 -40.99
C THR A 507 33.67 31.06 -40.54
N GLU A 508 33.89 29.94 -41.21
CA GLU A 508 35.22 29.38 -41.54
C GLU A 508 35.03 28.05 -42.31
N THR A 509 35.53 28.07 -43.56
CA THR A 509 36.12 26.97 -44.38
C THR A 509 35.26 25.70 -44.63
N GLY A 510 34.91 25.24 -45.83
CA GLY A 510 35.41 25.46 -47.20
C GLY A 510 36.19 24.24 -47.71
N SER A 511 35.58 23.32 -48.49
CA SER A 511 36.22 22.52 -49.57
C SER A 511 35.31 21.40 -50.15
N GLN A 512 34.93 21.56 -51.45
CA GLN A 512 34.84 20.62 -52.60
C GLN A 512 34.42 19.12 -52.43
N GLY A 513 33.66 18.45 -53.30
CA GLY A 513 33.31 18.65 -54.72
C GLY A 513 32.32 17.57 -55.26
N LYS A 514 31.87 17.77 -56.51
CA LYS A 514 30.72 17.20 -57.27
C LYS A 514 30.94 15.80 -57.91
N HIS A 515 29.85 15.07 -58.23
CA HIS A 515 29.57 14.32 -59.50
C HIS A 515 28.22 13.55 -59.39
N VAL A 516 27.39 13.22 -60.40
CA VAL A 516 26.95 13.71 -61.73
C VAL A 516 25.63 12.96 -62.07
N SER A 517 24.74 13.59 -62.86
CA SER A 517 23.43 13.09 -63.35
C SER A 517 23.52 12.53 -64.79
N LYS A 518 22.60 11.62 -65.18
CA LYS A 518 21.95 11.58 -66.53
C LYS A 518 20.79 10.56 -66.57
N GLY A 519 19.71 10.87 -67.29
CA GLY A 519 18.55 10.00 -67.56
C GLY A 519 18.24 9.82 -69.05
N ILE A 520 17.08 9.21 -69.37
CA ILE A 520 16.12 9.42 -70.51
C ILE A 520 15.30 8.13 -70.85
N ARG A 521 14.02 8.31 -71.26
CA ARG A 521 12.85 7.38 -71.50
C ARG A 521 12.81 6.82 -72.97
N PRO A 522 11.67 6.40 -73.65
CA PRO A 522 10.21 6.15 -73.33
C PRO A 522 9.43 5.02 -74.12
N GLY A 523 8.10 4.85 -73.89
CA GLY A 523 7.05 4.49 -74.90
C GLY A 523 6.12 3.26 -74.63
N LYS A 524 4.85 3.43 -74.16
CA LYS A 524 3.53 3.45 -74.86
C LYS A 524 3.05 2.15 -75.60
N ASN A 525 1.90 1.57 -75.22
CA ASN A 525 0.69 1.39 -76.07
C ASN A 525 -0.51 0.67 -75.38
N PHE A 526 -1.67 0.80 -76.04
CA PHE A 526 -3.05 0.87 -75.54
C PHE A 526 -3.93 -0.24 -76.21
N ARG A 527 -5.06 -0.60 -75.55
CA ARG A 527 -6.36 -1.14 -76.08
C ARG A 527 -6.56 -2.61 -76.54
N SER A 528 -7.43 -3.29 -75.76
CA SER A 528 -8.70 -3.99 -76.09
C SER A 528 -8.93 -4.77 -77.40
N ARG A 529 -9.38 -6.03 -77.25
CA ARG A 529 -10.61 -6.71 -77.79
C ARG A 529 -10.30 -8.16 -78.22
N GLY A 530 -11.25 -9.07 -77.98
CA GLY A 530 -11.51 -10.18 -78.89
C GLY A 530 -11.59 -11.57 -78.26
N LYS A 531 -12.84 -12.06 -78.14
CA LYS A 531 -13.25 -13.44 -77.82
C LYS A 531 -12.57 -14.48 -78.72
N HIS A 532 -12.22 -15.64 -78.17
CA HIS A 532 -12.46 -16.92 -78.84
C HIS A 532 -12.73 -18.05 -77.83
N SER A 533 -13.53 -19.00 -78.32
CA SER A 533 -14.31 -20.03 -77.64
C SER A 533 -13.60 -21.38 -77.50
N ARG A 534 -14.00 -22.11 -76.44
CA ARG A 534 -14.31 -23.57 -76.36
C ARG A 534 -13.18 -24.61 -76.54
N SER A 535 -12.93 -25.37 -75.46
CA SER A 535 -13.12 -26.84 -75.31
C SER A 535 -12.81 -27.21 -73.84
N VAL A 536 -13.73 -27.69 -73.00
CA VAL A 536 -14.39 -29.00 -72.84
C VAL A 536 -13.47 -30.14 -72.37
N ARG A 537 -13.47 -30.40 -71.04
CA ARG A 537 -13.58 -31.71 -70.29
C ARG A 537 -12.97 -31.53 -68.89
N ARG A 538 -13.75 -31.39 -67.81
CA ARG A 538 -14.39 -32.42 -66.93
C ARG A 538 -13.44 -33.50 -66.38
N ALA A 539 -13.19 -33.40 -65.07
CA ALA A 539 -13.15 -34.46 -64.02
C ALA A 539 -12.20 -33.97 -62.91
N GLY A 540 -12.45 -34.04 -61.61
CA GLY A 540 -13.55 -34.55 -60.80
C GLY A 540 -13.30 -34.07 -59.36
N ARG A 541 -14.39 -33.80 -58.64
CA ARG A 541 -14.41 -33.41 -57.23
C ARG A 541 -14.04 -34.58 -56.31
N GLU A 542 -13.42 -34.23 -55.20
CA GLU A 542 -13.66 -34.71 -53.83
C GLU A 542 -14.22 -36.13 -53.63
N LYS A 543 -13.50 -36.94 -52.84
CA LYS A 543 -13.97 -37.38 -51.52
C LYS A 543 -12.90 -38.11 -50.71
N ASP A 544 -12.94 -37.83 -49.40
CA ASP A 544 -12.64 -38.69 -48.24
C ASP A 544 -11.21 -39.20 -48.04
N ILE A 545 -10.47 -38.55 -47.12
CA ILE A 545 -10.06 -39.02 -45.77
C ILE A 545 -9.29 -37.90 -45.06
#